data_AF-A0A535EAY0-F1
#
_entry.id   AF-A0A535EAY0-F1
#
_cell.length_a   1.000
_cell.length_b   1.000
_cell.length_c   1.000
_cell.angle_alpha   90.00
_cell.angle_beta   90.00
_cell.angle_gamma   90.00
#
_symmetry.space_group_name_H-M   'P 1'
#
loop_
_entity.id
_entity.type
_entity.pdbx_description
1 polymer ?
#
loop_
_entity_poly.entity_id
_entity_poly.type
_entity_poly.pdbx_seq_one_letter_code
_entity_poly.pdbx_strand_id
1 'polypeptide(L)'
;MSVASPWGPIRLTTVAMAVLAFAIVAVRTRRLGLAAITVIACLWTYEAVWNATDIAVHHWGWAPEPYWLVLAAGWTGWMLSRGWTPSLRLLAAFAVAHLAWVLAGFPYNYAGRPWTWPGEAWNVATKALWLLAWGLGSEGVPRLRPGQVGWLAALGRARPGAAQRRAGLHE
;
A
#
# COMPACT_ATOMS: atom_id res chain seq x y z
N MET A 1 0.21 22.22 14.65
CA MET A 1 0.34 23.46 13.85
C MET A 1 -0.18 23.21 12.45
N SER A 2 -1.16 24.00 12.01
CA SER A 2 -1.69 23.97 10.64
C SER A 2 -1.67 25.37 10.04
N VAL A 3 -1.50 25.46 8.73
CA VAL A 3 -1.62 26.71 7.97
C VAL A 3 -2.92 26.68 7.18
N ALA A 4 -3.68 27.78 7.18
CA ALA A 4 -4.89 27.88 6.38
C ALA A 4 -4.55 27.79 4.89
N SER A 5 -5.35 27.05 4.12
CA SER A 5 -5.27 27.02 2.67
C SER A 5 -6.66 27.00 2.05
N PRO A 6 -6.82 27.38 0.76
CA PRO A 6 -8.09 27.33 0.06
C PRO A 6 -8.74 25.93 0.02
N TRP A 7 -7.94 24.89 0.24
CA TRP A 7 -8.33 23.48 0.18
C TRP A 7 -8.50 22.86 1.57
N GLY A 8 -8.49 23.68 2.62
CA GLY A 8 -8.53 23.25 4.02
C GLY A 8 -7.18 23.42 4.76
N PRO A 9 -7.15 23.14 6.07
CA PRO A 9 -5.96 23.33 6.88
C PRO A 9 -4.85 22.32 6.52
N ILE A 10 -3.68 22.84 6.13
CA ILE A 10 -2.48 22.04 5.83
C ILE A 10 -1.72 21.80 7.13
N ARG A 11 -1.46 20.54 7.47
CA ARG A 11 -0.66 20.18 8.66
C ARG A 11 0.83 20.20 8.34
N LEU A 12 1.58 21.07 9.03
CA LEU A 12 3.03 21.19 8.84
C LEU A 12 3.78 19.91 9.20
N THR A 13 3.27 19.14 10.16
CA THR A 13 3.77 17.82 10.54
C THR A 13 3.72 16.82 9.38
N THR A 14 2.60 16.77 8.64
CA THR A 14 2.48 15.94 7.44
C THR A 14 3.44 16.41 6.35
N VAL A 15 3.60 17.72 6.14
CA VAL A 15 4.54 18.26 5.15
C VAL A 15 5.97 17.88 5.52
N ALA A 16 6.38 18.09 6.77
CA ALA A 16 7.71 17.73 7.26
C ALA A 16 7.99 16.23 7.10
N MET A 17 7.01 15.37 7.42
CA MET A 17 7.10 13.92 7.23
C MET A 17 7.24 13.56 5.75
N ALA A 18 6.46 14.17 4.87
CA ALA A 18 6.54 13.92 3.43
C ALA A 18 7.90 14.34 2.85
N VAL A 19 8.45 15.48 3.29
CA VAL A 19 9.79 15.96 2.90
C VAL A 19 10.88 15.01 3.39
N LEU A 20 10.81 14.56 4.63
CA LEU A 20 11.77 13.60 5.19
C LEU A 20 11.74 12.28 4.43
N ALA A 21 10.54 11.77 4.17
CA ALA A 21 10.36 10.53 3.46
C ALA A 21 10.81 10.63 1.99
N PHE A 22 10.53 11.76 1.32
CA PHE A 22 11.10 12.07 0.01
C PHE A 22 12.62 12.00 0.03
N ALA A 23 13.27 12.67 0.99
CA ALA A 23 14.73 12.67 1.10
C ALA A 23 15.28 11.25 1.29
N ILE A 24 14.66 10.45 2.17
CA ILE A 24 15.06 9.05 2.41
C ILE A 24 14.94 8.22 1.13
N VAL A 25 13.81 8.27 0.44
CA VAL A 25 13.58 7.51 -0.79
C VAL A 25 14.48 8.00 -1.92
N ALA A 26 14.67 9.31 -2.06
CA ALA A 26 15.55 9.93 -3.04
C ALA A 26 17.01 9.50 -2.84
N VAL A 27 17.51 9.50 -1.61
CA VAL A 27 18.86 9.03 -1.26
C VAL A 27 19.01 7.54 -1.55
N ARG A 28 18.01 6.73 -1.20
CA ARG A 28 18.03 5.27 -1.36
C ARG A 28 17.94 4.81 -2.81
N THR A 29 17.08 5.44 -3.61
CA THR A 29 16.80 5.08 -5.00
C THR A 29 17.67 5.85 -5.99
N ARG A 30 18.27 6.97 -5.57
CA ARG A 30 18.98 7.94 -6.41
C ARG A 30 18.12 8.49 -7.55
N ARG A 31 16.79 8.49 -7.40
CA ARG A 31 15.81 8.88 -8.43
C ARG A 31 14.77 9.84 -7.84
N LEU A 32 14.98 11.14 -8.02
CA LEU A 32 14.11 12.18 -7.46
C LEU A 32 12.65 12.06 -7.93
N GLY A 33 12.42 11.83 -9.23
CA GLY A 33 11.07 11.66 -9.77
C GLY A 33 10.34 10.45 -9.17
N LEU A 34 11.06 9.34 -8.96
CA LEU A 34 10.50 8.15 -8.34
C LEU A 34 10.15 8.41 -6.87
N ALA A 35 11.01 9.10 -6.14
CA ALA A 35 10.75 9.49 -4.76
C ALA A 35 9.52 10.39 -4.64
N ALA A 36 9.37 11.39 -5.53
CA ALA A 36 8.21 12.28 -5.55
C ALA A 36 6.91 11.51 -5.80
N ILE A 37 6.87 10.69 -6.87
CA ILE A 37 5.71 9.87 -7.20
C ILE A 37 5.37 8.92 -6.06
N THR A 38 6.38 8.32 -5.43
CA THR A 38 6.18 7.39 -4.30
C THR A 38 5.55 8.09 -3.11
N VAL A 39 6.06 9.25 -2.71
CA VAL A 39 5.51 10.02 -1.58
C VAL A 39 4.07 10.42 -1.86
N ILE A 40 3.79 10.98 -3.04
CA ILE A 40 2.44 11.40 -3.42
C ILE A 40 1.50 10.19 -3.39
N ALA A 41 1.84 9.12 -4.09
CA ALA A 41 0.99 7.95 -4.15
C ALA A 41 0.81 7.27 -2.78
N CYS A 42 1.85 7.24 -1.93
CA CYS A 42 1.73 6.73 -0.57
C CYS A 42 0.80 7.57 0.30
N LEU A 43 0.84 8.91 0.17
CA LEU A 43 -0.10 9.78 0.87
C LEU A 43 -1.53 9.50 0.42
N TRP A 44 -1.76 9.37 -0.89
CA TRP A 44 -3.09 9.08 -1.45
C TRP A 44 -3.61 7.69 -1.05
N THR A 45 -2.75 6.68 -1.10
CA THR A 45 -3.13 5.30 -0.70
C THR A 45 -3.36 5.18 0.80
N TYR A 46 -2.66 5.96 1.64
CA TYR A 46 -2.94 6.04 3.06
C TYR A 46 -4.36 6.57 3.33
N GLU A 47 -4.81 7.58 2.59
CA GLU A 47 -6.19 8.09 2.72
C GLU A 47 -7.23 6.99 2.45
N ALA A 48 -6.95 6.03 1.57
CA ALA A 48 -7.83 4.87 1.37
C ALA A 48 -7.91 3.98 2.64
N VAL A 49 -6.78 3.69 3.27
CA VAL A 49 -6.73 2.91 4.52
C VAL A 49 -7.42 3.66 5.66
N TRP A 50 -7.20 4.96 5.74
CA TRP A 50 -7.81 5.83 6.74
C TRP A 50 -9.33 5.89 6.58
N ASN A 51 -9.85 6.15 5.37
CA ASN A 51 -11.29 6.17 5.09
C ASN A 51 -11.94 4.81 5.40
N ALA A 52 -11.29 3.70 5.02
CA ALA A 52 -11.78 2.36 5.33
C ALA A 52 -11.90 2.14 6.84
N THR A 53 -10.95 2.65 7.61
CA THR A 53 -10.96 2.56 9.08
C THR A 53 -12.04 3.44 9.70
N ASP A 54 -12.20 4.66 9.20
CA ASP A 54 -13.21 5.61 9.70
C ASP A 54 -14.63 5.08 9.47
N ILE A 55 -14.90 4.47 8.30
CA ILE A 55 -16.17 3.79 8.01
C ILE A 55 -16.39 2.60 8.96
N ALA A 56 -15.36 1.80 9.20
CA ALA A 56 -15.46 0.62 10.06
C ALA A 56 -15.74 0.98 11.53
N VAL A 57 -15.13 2.06 12.04
CA VAL A 57 -15.20 2.47 13.44
C VAL A 57 -16.40 3.38 13.73
N HIS A 58 -16.66 4.37 12.87
CA HIS A 58 -17.67 5.40 13.12
C HIS A 58 -18.98 5.17 12.38
N HIS A 59 -19.06 4.12 11.54
CA HIS A 59 -20.23 3.81 10.70
C HIS A 59 -20.74 5.00 9.89
N TRP A 60 -19.87 5.98 9.60
CA TRP A 60 -20.21 7.07 8.70
C TRP A 60 -20.61 6.46 7.37
N GLY A 61 -21.70 6.97 6.78
CA GLY A 61 -22.29 6.42 5.56
C GLY A 61 -21.22 6.16 4.50
N TRP A 62 -21.45 5.15 3.66
CA TRP A 62 -20.54 4.68 2.60
C TRP A 62 -20.20 5.76 1.57
N ALA A 63 -19.48 6.80 1.99
CA ALA A 63 -18.82 7.75 1.15
C ALA A 63 -17.29 7.61 1.29
N PRO A 64 -16.69 6.42 1.10
CA PRO A 64 -15.40 6.38 0.46
C PRO A 64 -15.68 6.56 -1.04
N GLU A 65 -15.30 7.70 -1.59
CA GLU A 65 -15.35 7.83 -3.05
C GLU A 65 -14.49 6.68 -3.65
N PRO A 66 -15.06 5.82 -4.52
CA PRO A 66 -14.39 4.65 -5.09
C PRO A 66 -13.02 4.95 -5.70
N TYR A 67 -12.76 6.22 -6.03
CA TYR A 67 -11.48 6.68 -6.54
C TYR A 67 -10.31 6.37 -5.59
N TRP A 68 -10.47 6.41 -4.26
CA TRP A 68 -9.35 6.14 -3.34
C TRP A 68 -8.90 4.68 -3.43
N LEU A 69 -9.85 3.76 -3.53
CA LEU A 69 -9.58 2.33 -3.70
C LEU A 69 -8.99 2.05 -5.08
N VAL A 70 -9.51 2.70 -6.14
CA VAL A 70 -8.96 2.59 -7.50
C VAL A 70 -7.53 3.11 -7.56
N LEU A 71 -7.23 4.23 -6.91
CA LEU A 71 -5.87 4.78 -6.85
C LEU A 71 -4.95 3.88 -6.01
N ALA A 72 -5.44 3.34 -4.89
CA ALA A 72 -4.67 2.41 -4.08
C ALA A 72 -4.34 1.11 -4.83
N ALA A 73 -5.32 0.52 -5.51
CA ALA A 73 -5.15 -0.66 -6.34
C ALA A 73 -4.24 -0.37 -7.55
N GLY A 74 -4.45 0.76 -8.24
CA GLY A 74 -3.66 1.16 -9.40
C GLY A 74 -2.19 1.41 -9.05
N TRP A 75 -1.93 2.12 -7.95
CA TRP A 75 -0.57 2.32 -7.45
C TRP A 75 0.11 1.01 -7.04
N THR A 76 -0.58 0.19 -6.25
CA THR A 76 -0.08 -1.11 -5.80
C THR A 76 0.24 -2.02 -6.98
N GLY A 77 -0.68 -2.12 -7.94
CA GLY A 77 -0.49 -2.90 -9.18
C GLY A 77 0.67 -2.38 -10.02
N TRP A 78 0.80 -1.04 -10.17
CA TRP A 78 1.91 -0.43 -10.88
C TRP A 78 3.25 -0.75 -10.22
N MET A 79 3.38 -0.60 -8.89
CA MET A 79 4.61 -0.94 -8.15
C MET A 79 4.99 -2.41 -8.33
N LEU A 80 4.04 -3.32 -8.13
CA LEU A 80 4.25 -4.75 -8.26
C LEU A 80 4.61 -5.14 -9.71
N SER A 81 3.99 -4.51 -10.72
CA SER A 81 4.34 -4.73 -12.14
C SER A 81 5.79 -4.34 -12.47
N ARG A 82 6.39 -3.45 -11.68
CA ARG A 82 7.80 -3.04 -11.78
C ARG A 82 8.73 -3.90 -10.91
N GLY A 83 8.21 -4.94 -10.26
CA GLY A 83 8.94 -5.78 -9.33
C GLY A 83 9.25 -5.08 -8.00
N TRP A 84 8.56 -3.97 -7.71
CA TRP A 84 8.78 -3.21 -6.50
C TRP A 84 7.82 -3.68 -5.42
N THR A 85 8.37 -4.30 -4.38
CA THR A 85 7.62 -4.83 -3.23
C THR A 85 7.77 -3.93 -2.03
N PRO A 86 6.72 -3.79 -1.21
CA PRO A 86 6.85 -3.13 0.08
C PRO A 86 7.74 -3.97 1.01
N SER A 87 8.43 -3.33 1.96
CA SER A 87 9.08 -4.05 3.04
C SER A 87 8.02 -4.66 3.95
N LEU A 88 8.00 -6.00 4.06
CA LEU A 88 7.01 -6.70 4.88
C LEU A 88 7.18 -6.40 6.37
N ARG A 89 8.41 -6.13 6.81
CA ARG A 89 8.71 -5.74 8.19
C ARG A 89 8.07 -4.40 8.55
N LEU A 90 8.24 -3.40 7.68
CA LEU A 90 7.64 -2.08 7.87
C LEU A 90 6.13 -2.12 7.70
N LEU A 91 5.62 -2.95 6.80
CA LEU A 91 4.18 -3.16 6.63
C LEU A 91 3.56 -3.84 7.86
N ALA A 92 4.26 -4.80 8.47
CA ALA A 92 3.85 -5.43 9.72
C ALA A 92 3.88 -4.43 10.89
N ALA A 93 4.93 -3.60 11.00
CA ALA A 93 5.01 -2.53 11.99
C ALA A 93 3.88 -1.51 11.80
N PHE A 94 3.59 -1.13 10.55
CA PHE A 94 2.43 -0.31 10.20
C PHE A 94 1.14 -0.96 10.67
N ALA A 95 0.90 -2.24 10.33
CA ALA A 95 -0.32 -2.94 10.69
C ALA A 95 -0.52 -3.00 12.22
N VAL A 96 0.53 -3.30 12.98
CA VAL A 96 0.49 -3.31 14.45
C VAL A 96 0.21 -1.92 14.99
N ALA A 97 0.91 -0.89 14.51
CA ALA A 97 0.72 0.49 14.96
C ALA A 97 -0.68 1.01 14.61
N HIS A 98 -1.18 0.71 13.42
CA HIS A 98 -2.50 1.08 12.95
C HIS A 98 -3.59 0.38 13.75
N LEU A 99 -3.44 -0.92 14.02
CA LEU A 99 -4.37 -1.66 14.88
C LEU A 99 -4.37 -1.10 16.31
N ALA A 100 -3.21 -0.84 16.89
CA ALA A 100 -3.11 -0.22 18.22
C ALA A 100 -3.79 1.15 18.27
N TRP A 101 -3.61 1.95 17.21
CA TRP A 101 -4.25 3.24 17.06
C TRP A 101 -5.78 3.14 16.95
N VAL A 102 -6.29 2.16 16.19
CA VAL A 102 -7.73 1.84 16.12
C VAL A 102 -8.27 1.41 17.48
N LEU A 103 -7.59 0.49 18.16
CA LEU A 103 -7.98 -0.03 19.47
C LEU A 103 -7.95 1.04 20.57
N ALA A 104 -7.10 2.06 20.43
CA ALA A 104 -7.09 3.23 21.31
C ALA A 104 -8.28 4.19 21.10
N GLY A 105 -9.28 3.79 20.31
CA GLY A 105 -10.46 4.59 19.99
C GLY A 105 -10.24 5.56 18.85
N PHE A 106 -9.24 5.29 17.99
CA PHE A 106 -8.88 6.13 16.85
C PHE A 106 -8.68 7.60 17.30
N PRO A 107 -7.72 7.88 18.21
CA PRO A 107 -7.49 9.23 18.72
C PRO A 107 -6.86 10.06 17.60
N TYR A 108 -7.68 10.71 16.79
CA TYR A 108 -7.23 11.48 15.65
C TYR A 108 -8.03 12.76 15.45
N ASN A 109 -7.37 13.73 14.82
CA ASN A 109 -7.92 15.06 14.63
C ASN A 109 -8.80 15.07 13.37
N TYR A 110 -10.03 14.59 13.39
CA TYR A 110 -10.97 14.85 12.28
C TYR A 110 -11.61 16.24 12.40
N ALA A 111 -12.24 16.67 11.31
CA ALA A 111 -13.05 17.88 11.28
C ALA A 111 -14.12 17.81 12.38
N GLY A 112 -14.05 18.73 13.35
CA GLY A 112 -14.98 18.78 14.49
C GLY A 112 -14.42 18.26 15.82
N ARG A 113 -13.23 17.66 15.86
CA ARG A 113 -12.54 17.37 17.13
C ARG A 113 -11.35 18.30 17.41
N PRO A 114 -11.07 18.60 18.70
CA PRO A 114 -9.89 19.37 19.08
C PRO A 114 -8.62 18.67 18.62
N TRP A 115 -7.67 19.47 18.14
CA TRP A 115 -6.36 18.95 17.78
C TRP A 115 -5.57 18.54 19.04
N THR A 116 -4.94 17.36 19.01
CA THR A 116 -4.09 16.86 20.10
C THR A 116 -2.72 16.39 19.59
N TRP A 117 -1.68 16.60 20.39
CA TRP A 117 -0.32 16.12 20.10
C TRP A 117 -0.22 14.60 20.00
N PRO A 118 -0.82 13.79 20.92
CA PRO A 118 -0.78 12.34 20.79
C PRO A 118 -1.44 11.83 19.51
N GLY A 119 -2.60 12.38 19.14
CA GLY A 119 -3.28 11.99 17.91
C GLY A 119 -2.51 12.39 16.65
N GLU A 120 -1.82 13.54 16.69
CA GLU A 120 -0.92 13.94 15.61
C GLU A 120 0.30 13.02 15.50
N ALA A 121 0.90 12.62 16.63
CA ALA A 121 2.03 11.71 16.65
C ALA A 121 1.67 10.35 16.05
N TRP A 122 0.51 9.79 16.43
CA TRP A 122 -0.02 8.56 15.83
C TRP A 122 -0.22 8.70 14.32
N ASN A 123 -0.91 9.76 13.89
CA ASN A 123 -1.16 10.04 12.47
C ASN A 123 0.14 10.15 11.66
N VAL A 124 1.15 10.85 12.18
CA VAL A 124 2.44 11.00 11.50
C VAL A 124 3.20 9.67 11.47
N ALA A 125 3.20 8.92 12.58
CA ALA A 125 3.91 7.65 12.68
C ALA A 125 3.36 6.59 11.71
N THR A 126 2.04 6.41 11.66
CA THR A 126 1.41 5.44 10.74
C THR A 126 1.60 5.85 9.27
N LYS A 127 1.46 7.15 8.94
CA LYS A 127 1.76 7.65 7.58
C LYS A 127 3.22 7.42 7.19
N ALA A 128 4.16 7.69 8.10
CA ALA A 128 5.58 7.48 7.88
C ALA A 128 5.90 6.00 7.66
N LEU A 129 5.36 5.09 8.48
CA LEU A 129 5.55 3.65 8.33
C LEU A 129 5.01 3.15 6.98
N TRP A 130 3.82 3.60 6.57
CA TRP A 130 3.24 3.27 5.27
C TRP A 130 4.14 3.71 4.11
N LEU A 131 4.58 4.98 4.15
CA LEU A 131 5.42 5.55 3.11
C LEU A 131 6.78 4.85 3.04
N LEU A 132 7.42 4.61 4.19
CA LEU A 132 8.72 3.93 4.24
C LEU A 132 8.59 2.47 3.82
N ALA A 133 7.49 1.78 4.11
CA ALA A 133 7.27 0.41 3.64
C ALA A 133 7.36 0.32 2.11
N TRP A 134 6.74 1.25 1.39
CA TRP A 134 6.80 1.31 -0.07
C TRP A 134 8.10 1.93 -0.60
N GLY A 135 8.62 2.97 0.06
CA GLY A 135 9.77 3.74 -0.40
C GLY A 135 11.14 3.08 -0.13
N LEU A 136 11.26 2.31 0.96
CA LEU A 136 12.43 1.49 1.27
C LEU A 136 12.26 0.03 0.83
N GLY A 137 11.04 -0.35 0.47
CA GLY A 137 10.73 -1.66 -0.05
C GLY A 137 11.61 -2.00 -1.24
N SER A 138 12.33 -3.10 -1.14
CA SER A 138 12.98 -3.82 -2.26
C SER A 138 13.35 -5.22 -1.78
N GLU A 139 12.51 -5.81 -0.92
CA GLU A 139 12.64 -7.20 -0.47
C GLU A 139 12.31 -8.03 -1.70
N GLY A 140 13.33 -8.42 -2.46
CA GLY A 140 13.18 -9.03 -3.78
C GLY A 140 12.08 -10.08 -3.74
N VAL A 141 11.04 -9.91 -4.57
CA VAL A 141 10.07 -10.98 -4.84
C VAL A 141 10.92 -12.21 -5.12
N PRO A 142 10.70 -13.35 -4.45
CA PRO A 142 11.29 -14.59 -4.88
C PRO A 142 10.94 -14.73 -6.36
N ARG A 143 11.91 -14.49 -7.26
CA ARG A 143 11.68 -14.66 -8.69
C ARG A 143 11.37 -16.15 -8.82
N LEU A 144 10.09 -16.47 -8.98
CA LEU A 144 9.67 -17.82 -9.32
C LEU A 144 10.46 -18.18 -10.57
N ARG A 145 11.45 -19.06 -10.40
CA ARG A 145 12.30 -19.43 -11.54
C ARG A 145 11.37 -20.04 -12.59
N PRO A 146 11.61 -19.84 -13.89
CA PRO A 146 10.78 -20.43 -14.96
C PRO A 146 10.56 -21.95 -14.90
N GLY A 147 11.18 -22.68 -13.97
CA GLY A 147 10.92 -24.11 -13.69
C GLY A 147 10.02 -24.41 -12.47
N GLN A 148 9.72 -23.45 -11.59
CA GLN A 148 8.89 -23.69 -10.40
C GLN A 148 7.37 -23.66 -10.70
N VAL A 149 7.00 -23.12 -11.86
CA VAL A 149 5.64 -23.17 -12.43
C VAL A 149 5.48 -24.38 -13.35
N GLY A 150 6.36 -25.40 -13.21
CA GLY A 150 6.39 -26.59 -14.05
C GLY A 150 5.08 -27.37 -14.04
N TRP A 151 4.27 -27.29 -12.99
CA TRP A 151 2.98 -27.98 -12.92
C TRP A 151 1.91 -27.37 -13.85
N LEU A 152 1.88 -26.04 -14.06
CA LEU A 152 0.98 -25.42 -15.06
C LEU A 152 1.45 -25.69 -16.49
N ALA A 153 2.76 -25.73 -16.72
CA ALA A 153 3.33 -26.13 -18.02
C ALA A 153 3.16 -27.64 -18.30
N ALA A 154 3.09 -28.48 -17.27
CA ALA A 154 2.78 -29.90 -17.37
C ALA A 154 1.29 -30.13 -17.66
N LEU A 155 0.39 -29.33 -17.07
CA LEU A 155 -1.04 -29.36 -17.37
C LEU A 155 -1.35 -28.90 -18.81
N GLY A 156 -0.62 -27.91 -19.34
CA GLY A 156 -0.73 -27.49 -20.74
C GLY A 156 -0.10 -28.45 -21.76
N ARG A 157 0.74 -29.40 -21.32
CA ARG A 157 1.40 -30.41 -22.17
C ARG A 157 0.81 -31.82 -22.04
N ALA A 158 -0.29 -31.99 -21.32
CA ALA A 158 -1.12 -33.19 -21.42
C ALA A 158 -1.71 -33.24 -22.84
N ARG A 159 -0.92 -33.75 -23.79
CA ARG A 159 -1.31 -33.97 -25.19
C ARG A 159 -2.61 -34.77 -25.21
N PRO A 160 -3.63 -34.38 -26.00
CA PRO A 160 -4.85 -35.16 -26.23
C PRO A 160 -4.64 -36.54 -26.90
N GLY A 161 -3.39 -37.02 -27.04
CA GLY A 161 -3.04 -38.17 -27.87
C GLY A 161 -3.07 -39.54 -27.19
N ALA A 162 -3.35 -39.63 -25.89
CA ALA A 162 -3.39 -40.92 -25.19
C ALA A 162 -4.71 -41.70 -25.40
N ALA A 163 -5.79 -41.03 -25.82
CA ALA A 163 -7.06 -41.69 -26.10
C ALA A 163 -7.10 -42.44 -27.44
N GLN A 164 -6.23 -42.09 -28.40
CA GLN A 164 -6.28 -42.66 -29.76
C GLN A 164 -5.55 -44.00 -29.93
N ARG A 165 -4.73 -44.44 -28.97
CA ARG A 165 -3.99 -45.73 -29.06
C ARG A 165 -4.72 -46.95 -28.48
N ARG A 166 -5.88 -46.77 -27.85
CA ARG A 166 -6.70 -47.90 -27.35
C ARG A 166 -7.83 -48.32 -28.30
N ALA A 167 -8.07 -47.58 -29.38
CA ALA A 167 -9.14 -47.89 -30.33
C ALA A 167 -8.70 -48.74 -31.55
N GLY A 168 -7.40 -49.02 -31.72
CA GLY A 168 -6.86 -49.71 -32.91
C GLY A 168 -6.28 -51.11 -32.67
N LEU A 169 -6.63 -51.78 -31.58
CA LEU A 169 -6.16 -53.15 -31.26
C LEU A 169 -7.28 -54.22 -31.39
N HIS A 170 -8.37 -53.89 -32.08
CA HIS A 170 -9.48 -54.81 -32.35
C HIS A 170 -9.92 -54.74 -33.81
N GLU A 171 -8.99 -54.82 -34.77
CA GLU A 171 -9.30 -55.20 -36.15
C GLU A 171 -8.19 -56.08 -36.72
#